data_AF-A0A0F8AVP7-F1
#
_entry.id   AF-A0A0F8AVP7-F1
#
_cell.length_a   1.000
_cell.length_b   1.000
_cell.length_c   1.000
_cell.angle_alpha   90.00
_cell.angle_beta   90.00
_cell.angle_gamma   90.00
#
_symmetry.space_group_name_H-M   'P 1'
#
loop_
_entity.id
_entity.type
_entity.pdbx_description
1 polymer ?
#
loop_
_entity_poly.entity_id
_entity_poly.type
_entity_poly.pdbx_seq_one_letter_code
_entity_poly.pdbx_strand_id
1 'polypeptide(L)'
;MSHTHGLYKYDLVADKDDELLRVQVKKANQNNEKPWKYRLFTEQYQGGQVDIFAGYIVEEDNVFYVAFDEVGRNNFRVNTKDRAELSDHNASEANLLEDYTFERAFRQYMTNTETEEQNETSSSDPVEGQ
;
A
#
# COMPACT_ATOMS: atom_id res chain seq x y z
N MET A 1 -22.35 -1.85 26.44
CA MET A 1 -21.18 -1.02 26.10
C MET A 1 -20.65 -1.51 24.77
N SER A 2 -20.62 -0.65 23.75
CA SER A 2 -20.19 -1.01 22.39
C SER A 2 -18.67 -0.83 22.29
N HIS A 3 -17.95 -1.92 22.05
CA HIS A 3 -16.52 -1.85 21.75
C HIS A 3 -16.40 -1.68 20.24
N THR A 4 -15.93 -0.53 19.79
CA THR A 4 -15.65 -0.18 18.39
C THR A 4 -14.55 -1.03 17.73
N HIS A 5 -14.03 -2.04 18.42
CA HIS A 5 -13.08 -3.01 17.90
C HIS A 5 -13.70 -3.78 16.72
N GLY A 6 -13.13 -3.60 15.53
CA GLY A 6 -13.51 -4.34 14.32
C GLY A 6 -14.54 -3.68 13.42
N LEU A 7 -14.99 -2.45 13.71
CA LEU A 7 -15.84 -1.70 12.78
C LEU A 7 -15.06 -1.17 11.58
N TYR A 8 -13.81 -0.74 11.81
CA TYR A 8 -12.94 -0.19 10.79
C TYR A 8 -11.99 -1.25 10.24
N LYS A 9 -11.66 -1.11 8.96
CA LYS A 9 -10.74 -1.98 8.22
C LYS A 9 -9.29 -1.50 8.27
N TYR A 10 -8.97 -0.58 9.16
CA TYR A 10 -7.62 -0.06 9.36
C TYR A 10 -7.32 -0.04 10.86
N ASP A 11 -6.03 -0.04 11.20
CA ASP A 11 -5.59 -0.09 12.60
C ASP A 11 -5.18 1.30 13.11
N LEU A 12 -4.70 2.17 12.23
CA LEU A 12 -4.15 3.48 12.56
C LEU A 12 -4.67 4.56 11.62
N VAL A 13 -4.63 5.81 12.10
CA VAL A 13 -4.72 7.01 11.26
C VAL A 13 -3.40 7.76 11.39
N ALA A 14 -2.80 8.12 10.26
CA ALA A 14 -1.60 8.94 10.20
C ALA A 14 -1.94 10.31 9.64
N ASP A 15 -1.40 11.36 10.26
CA ASP A 15 -1.49 12.75 9.80
C ASP A 15 -0.19 13.09 9.07
N LYS A 16 -0.30 13.50 7.80
CA LYS A 16 0.83 13.91 6.96
C LYS A 16 0.41 15.00 5.99
N ASP A 17 1.07 16.17 6.07
CA ASP A 17 0.84 17.31 5.15
C ASP A 17 -0.65 17.68 5.02
N ASP A 18 -1.36 17.77 6.15
CA ASP A 18 -2.79 18.05 6.24
C ASP A 18 -3.71 16.95 5.67
N GLU A 19 -3.15 15.78 5.29
CA GLU A 19 -3.88 14.59 4.87
C GLU A 19 -3.97 13.56 5.99
N LEU A 20 -5.15 12.94 6.12
CA LEU A 20 -5.39 11.84 7.06
C LEU A 20 -5.44 10.50 6.33
N LEU A 21 -4.48 9.63 6.62
CA LEU A 21 -4.31 8.33 5.97
C LEU A 21 -4.80 7.21 6.87
N ARG A 22 -5.66 6.34 6.33
CA ARG A 22 -6.08 5.09 6.96
C ARG A 22 -5.01 4.03 6.73
N VAL A 23 -4.34 3.62 7.79
CA VAL A 23 -3.22 2.68 7.73
C VAL A 23 -3.62 1.34 8.33
N GLN A 24 -3.52 0.27 7.54
CA GLN A 24 -3.67 -1.11 8.03
C GLN A 24 -2.30 -1.72 8.29
N VAL A 25 -2.08 -2.23 9.50
CA VAL A 25 -0.85 -2.93 9.88
C VAL A 25 -1.02 -4.43 9.63
N LYS A 26 -0.01 -5.07 9.06
CA LYS A 26 0.02 -6.52 8.82
C LYS A 26 1.40 -7.08 9.07
N LYS A 27 1.46 -8.25 9.69
CA LYS A 27 2.66 -9.09 9.65
C LYS A 27 2.83 -9.67 8.25
N ALA A 28 3.98 -9.46 7.64
CA ALA A 28 4.35 -10.07 6.37
C ALA A 28 4.78 -11.52 6.59
N ASN A 29 4.40 -12.41 5.67
CA ASN A 29 4.66 -13.84 5.78
C ASN A 29 5.78 -14.25 4.85
N GLN A 30 6.82 -14.89 5.41
CA GLN A 30 7.95 -15.39 4.64
C GLN A 30 7.52 -16.51 3.70
N ASN A 31 8.13 -16.57 2.52
CA ASN A 31 7.96 -17.68 1.60
C ASN A 31 8.93 -18.82 1.95
N ASN A 32 8.41 -20.04 2.11
CA ASN A 32 9.18 -21.22 2.51
C ASN A 32 10.26 -21.64 1.49
N GLU A 33 10.05 -21.40 0.19
CA GLU A 33 11.00 -21.76 -0.87
C GLU A 33 12.00 -20.64 -1.16
N LYS A 34 11.62 -19.39 -0.85
CA LYS A 34 12.39 -18.17 -1.13
C LYS A 34 12.39 -17.31 0.14
N PRO A 35 13.28 -17.58 1.11
CA PRO A 35 13.23 -16.94 2.44
C PRO A 35 13.43 -15.41 2.39
N TRP A 36 13.98 -14.88 1.31
CA TRP A 36 14.10 -13.44 1.05
C TRP A 36 12.83 -12.81 0.45
N LYS A 37 11.72 -13.55 0.30
CA LYS A 37 10.45 -13.02 -0.21
C LYS A 37 9.38 -13.05 0.88
N TYR A 38 8.74 -11.91 1.11
CA TYR A 38 7.68 -11.77 2.10
C TYR A 38 6.39 -11.31 1.45
N ARG A 39 5.28 -11.97 1.77
CA ARG A 39 3.94 -11.67 1.23
C ARG A 39 3.14 -10.86 2.22
N LEU A 40 2.44 -9.86 1.71
CA LEU A 40 1.36 -9.16 2.41
C LEU A 40 0.00 -9.66 1.92
N PHE A 41 -0.91 -9.96 2.84
CA PHE A 41 -2.27 -10.42 2.52
C PHE A 41 -3.25 -9.25 2.63
N THR A 42 -3.80 -8.86 1.48
CA THR A 42 -4.64 -7.66 1.31
C THR A 42 -5.99 -7.97 0.66
N GLU A 43 -6.31 -9.24 0.41
CA GLU A 43 -7.45 -9.71 -0.38
C GLU A 43 -8.82 -9.32 0.23
N GLN A 44 -8.86 -9.09 1.53
CA GLN A 44 -10.08 -8.77 2.28
C GLN A 44 -10.44 -7.28 2.28
N TYR A 45 -9.63 -6.44 1.62
CA TYR A 45 -9.78 -4.99 1.61
C TYR A 45 -10.31 -4.50 0.26
N GLN A 46 -11.20 -3.52 0.32
CA GLN A 46 -11.80 -2.85 -0.83
C GLN A 46 -11.32 -1.41 -0.92
N GLY A 47 -11.45 -0.81 -2.11
CA GLY A 47 -11.12 0.60 -2.33
C GLY A 47 -11.82 1.50 -1.33
N GLY A 48 -11.11 2.51 -0.85
CA GLY A 48 -11.59 3.44 0.16
C GLY A 48 -11.74 2.85 1.57
N GLN A 49 -11.22 1.66 1.87
CA GLN A 49 -11.17 1.12 3.24
C GLN A 49 -9.83 1.35 3.95
N VAL A 50 -8.76 1.38 3.16
CA VAL A 50 -7.37 1.52 3.56
C VAL A 50 -6.68 2.35 2.48
N ASP A 51 -5.82 3.27 2.89
CA ASP A 51 -5.04 4.10 1.97
C ASP A 51 -3.63 3.52 1.82
N ILE A 52 -3.01 3.11 2.93
CA ILE A 52 -1.68 2.53 2.97
C ILE A 52 -1.66 1.27 3.84
N PHE A 53 -0.94 0.25 3.39
CA PHE A 53 -0.56 -0.88 4.25
C PHE A 53 0.84 -0.70 4.81
N ALA A 54 0.98 -0.94 6.12
CA ALA A 54 2.27 -1.09 6.80
C ALA A 54 2.55 -2.59 7.03
N GLY A 55 3.50 -3.14 6.27
CA GLY A 55 3.94 -4.52 6.39
C GLY A 55 5.14 -4.64 7.32
N TYR A 56 5.03 -5.45 8.37
CA TYR A 56 6.14 -5.72 9.30
C TYR A 56 6.75 -7.11 9.05
N ILE A 57 8.06 -7.15 8.86
CA ILE A 57 8.86 -8.36 8.69
C ILE A 57 9.53 -8.67 10.03
N VAL A 58 9.06 -9.71 10.72
CA VAL A 58 9.54 -10.07 12.06
C VAL A 58 11.01 -10.47 12.07
N GLU A 59 11.45 -11.28 11.10
CA GLU A 59 12.82 -11.81 11.07
C GLU A 59 13.88 -10.73 10.81
N GLU A 60 13.50 -9.64 10.14
CA GLU A 60 14.39 -8.54 9.78
C GLU A 60 14.19 -7.32 10.69
N ASP A 61 13.22 -7.37 11.61
CA ASP A 61 12.73 -6.24 12.41
C ASP A 61 12.54 -4.95 11.59
N ASN A 62 11.83 -5.07 10.46
CA ASN A 62 11.71 -3.98 9.48
C ASN A 62 10.27 -3.77 9.01
N VAL A 63 9.94 -2.53 8.66
CA VAL A 63 8.62 -2.11 8.17
C VAL A 63 8.74 -1.60 6.74
N PHE A 64 7.79 -1.98 5.90
CA PHE A 64 7.61 -1.42 4.56
C PHE A 64 6.20 -0.89 4.39
N TYR A 65 6.04 0.05 3.46
CA TYR A 65 4.79 0.74 3.20
C TYR A 65 4.41 0.64 1.74
N VAL A 66 3.13 0.44 1.48
CA VAL A 66 2.61 0.29 0.12
C VAL A 66 1.21 0.88 0.01
N ALA A 67 0.95 1.66 -1.03
CA ALA A 67 -0.38 2.22 -1.28
C ALA A 67 -1.39 1.12 -1.63
N PHE A 68 -2.66 1.35 -1.33
CA PHE A 68 -3.73 0.37 -1.58
C PHE A 68 -3.80 -0.08 -3.04
N ASP A 69 -3.58 0.81 -4.00
CA ASP A 69 -3.68 0.47 -5.43
C ASP A 69 -2.47 -0.32 -5.94
N GLU A 70 -1.32 -0.24 -5.25
CA GLU A 70 -0.09 -0.95 -5.63
C GLU A 70 -0.12 -2.43 -5.22
N VAL A 71 -0.81 -2.78 -4.12
CA VAL A 71 -0.81 -4.17 -3.63
C VAL A 71 -1.56 -5.14 -4.55
N GLY A 72 -2.32 -4.62 -5.51
CA GLY A 72 -3.19 -5.39 -6.37
C GLY A 72 -4.23 -6.18 -5.57
N ARG A 73 -5.16 -6.85 -6.26
CA ARG A 73 -6.22 -7.62 -5.58
C ARG A 73 -5.73 -8.90 -4.90
N ASN A 74 -4.55 -9.40 -5.26
CA ASN A 74 -3.96 -10.60 -4.69
C ASN A 74 -2.45 -10.56 -4.97
N ASN A 75 -1.60 -10.91 -3.99
CA ASN A 75 -0.19 -11.32 -4.18
C ASN A 75 0.95 -10.29 -4.06
N PHE A 76 0.76 -9.13 -3.42
CA PHE A 76 1.89 -8.26 -3.14
C PHE A 76 3.01 -8.96 -2.34
N ARG A 77 4.24 -8.81 -2.81
CA ARG A 77 5.44 -9.38 -2.19
C ARG A 77 6.56 -8.36 -2.22
N VAL A 78 7.34 -8.31 -1.15
CA VAL A 78 8.63 -7.61 -1.08
C VAL A 78 9.78 -8.60 -1.10
N ASN A 79 10.92 -8.15 -1.61
CA ASN A 79 12.17 -8.87 -1.70
C ASN A 79 13.20 -8.19 -0.79
N THR A 80 13.78 -8.94 0.15
CA THR A 80 14.76 -8.42 1.11
C THR A 80 16.20 -8.57 0.67
N LYS A 81 16.45 -9.09 -0.54
CA LYS A 81 17.80 -9.06 -1.12
C LYS A 81 18.25 -7.64 -1.39
N ASP A 82 19.53 -7.40 -1.16
CA ASP A 82 20.16 -6.16 -1.60
C ASP A 82 20.18 -6.07 -3.12
N ARG A 83 20.03 -4.84 -3.63
CA ARG A 83 20.10 -4.55 -5.06
C ARG A 83 21.38 -5.07 -5.69
N ALA A 84 22.50 -4.99 -4.98
CA ALA A 84 23.82 -5.45 -5.42
C ALA A 84 23.90 -6.98 -5.60
N GLU A 85 22.98 -7.75 -5.02
CA GLU A 85 22.91 -9.21 -5.17
C GLU A 85 22.10 -9.66 -6.39
N LEU A 86 21.51 -8.71 -7.12
CA LEU A 86 20.66 -8.96 -8.28
C LEU A 86 21.34 -8.44 -9.56
N SER A 87 21.01 -9.07 -10.69
CA SER A 87 21.29 -8.45 -11.99
C SER A 87 20.44 -7.20 -12.17
N ASP A 88 20.89 -6.23 -12.95
CA ASP A 88 20.16 -4.98 -13.21
C ASP A 88 18.70 -5.22 -13.62
N HIS A 89 18.48 -6.20 -14.51
CA HIS A 89 17.14 -6.60 -14.92
C HIS A 89 16.29 -7.08 -13.73
N ASN A 90 16.81 -8.01 -12.91
CA ASN A 90 16.10 -8.50 -11.74
C ASN A 90 15.90 -7.41 -10.67
N ALA A 91 16.86 -6.51 -10.51
CA ALA A 91 16.78 -5.38 -9.59
C ALA A 91 15.71 -4.37 -10.02
N SER A 92 15.49 -4.18 -11.33
CA SER A 92 14.45 -3.28 -11.85
C SER A 92 13.03 -3.83 -11.72
N GLU A 93 12.86 -5.15 -11.73
CA GLU A 93 11.55 -5.81 -11.65
C GLU A 93 11.20 -6.27 -10.22
N ALA A 94 12.20 -6.37 -9.35
CA ALA A 94 11.98 -6.79 -7.97
C ALA A 94 11.38 -5.65 -7.16
N ASN A 95 10.34 -5.98 -6.39
CA ASN A 95 9.84 -5.13 -5.31
C ASN A 95 10.84 -5.14 -4.13
N LEU A 96 11.96 -4.43 -4.25
CA LEU A 96 13.01 -4.40 -3.22
C LEU A 96 12.54 -3.67 -1.96
N LEU A 97 12.84 -4.22 -0.79
CA LEU A 97 12.41 -3.69 0.49
C LEU A 97 12.78 -2.20 0.65
N GLU A 98 14.00 -1.83 0.24
CA GLU A 98 14.53 -0.46 0.28
C GLU A 98 13.67 0.56 -0.48
N ASP A 99 12.93 0.11 -1.49
CA ASP A 99 12.11 0.98 -2.32
C ASP A 99 10.74 1.26 -1.70
N TYR A 100 10.29 0.51 -0.68
CA TYR A 100 8.93 0.61 -0.12
C TYR A 100 8.87 1.43 1.17
N THR A 101 9.24 2.70 1.06
CA THR A 101 9.21 3.68 2.16
C THR A 101 7.83 4.32 2.34
N PHE A 102 7.60 4.93 3.50
CA PHE A 102 6.37 5.67 3.76
C PHE A 102 6.18 6.84 2.79
N GLU A 103 7.23 7.62 2.53
CA GLU A 103 7.20 8.77 1.63
C GLU A 103 6.82 8.37 0.20
N ARG A 104 7.29 7.20 -0.27
CA ARG A 104 6.88 6.68 -1.57
C ARG A 104 5.40 6.31 -1.56
N ALA A 105 4.96 5.52 -0.58
CA ALA A 105 3.57 5.08 -0.50
C ALA A 105 2.60 6.27 -0.41
N PHE A 106 2.95 7.29 0.37
CA PHE A 106 2.19 8.54 0.46
C PHE A 106 2.11 9.26 -0.88
N ARG A 107 3.23 9.42 -1.59
CA ARG A 107 3.24 10.05 -2.92
C ARG A 107 2.36 9.32 -3.93
N GLN A 108 2.40 7.99 -3.91
CA GLN A 108 1.60 7.14 -4.78
C GLN A 108 0.11 7.28 -4.47
N TYR A 109 -0.26 7.28 -3.19
CA TYR A 109 -1.63 7.58 -2.75
C TYR A 109 -2.10 8.94 -3.30
N MET A 110 -1.34 10.01 -3.08
CA MET A 110 -1.72 11.36 -3.53
C MET A 110 -1.89 11.45 -5.06
N THR A 111 -0.99 10.83 -5.83
CA THR A 111 -1.06 10.83 -7.30
C THR A 111 -2.34 10.14 -7.81
N ASN A 112 -2.76 9.06 -7.14
CA ASN A 112 -3.97 8.34 -7.51
C ASN A 112 -5.23 9.16 -7.17
N THR A 113 -5.26 9.79 -5.99
CA THR A 113 -6.38 10.66 -5.59
C THR A 113 -6.57 11.83 -6.55
N GLU A 114 -5.50 12.52 -6.94
CA GLU A 114 -5.57 13.62 -7.93
C GLU A 114 -6.12 13.14 -9.29
N THR A 115 -5.77 11.91 -9.70
CA THR A 115 -6.22 11.34 -10.97
C THR A 115 -7.71 10.98 -10.95
N GLU A 116 -8.22 10.48 -9.81
CA GLU A 116 -9.65 10.19 -9.62
C GLU A 116 -10.49 11.47 -9.64
N GLU A 117 -10.06 12.52 -8.94
CA GLU A 117 -10.75 13.81 -8.89
C GLU A 117 -10.88 14.47 -10.29
N GLN A 118 -9.81 14.39 -11.11
CA GLN A 118 -9.83 14.92 -12.47
C GLN A 118 -10.76 14.16 -13.41
N ASN A 119 -10.88 12.84 -13.24
CA ASN A 119 -11.79 12.01 -14.02
C ASN A 119 -13.26 12.25 -13.66
N GLU A 120 -13.58 12.43 -12.37
CA GLU A 120 -14.93 12.79 -11.94
C GLU A 120 -15.35 14.17 -12.50
N THR A 121 -14.46 15.16 -12.43
CA THR A 121 -14.72 16.53 -12.90
C THR A 121 -14.87 16.63 -14.42
N SER A 122 -14.19 15.76 -15.17
CA SER A 122 -14.29 15.70 -16.64
C SER A 122 -15.53 14.95 -17.14
N SER A 123 -16.21 14.19 -16.27
CA SER A 123 -17.39 13.40 -16.62
C SER A 123 -18.73 14.13 -16.39
N SER A 124 -18.70 15.29 -15.73
CA SER A 124 -19.88 16.15 -15.56
C SER A 124 -20.04 17.12 -16.74
N ASP A 125 -20.70 16.67 -17.81
CA ASP A 125 -21.19 17.54 -18.89
C ASP A 125 -22.31 18.50 -18.38
N PRO A 126 -22.50 19.66 -19.02
CA PRO A 126 -23.33 20.73 -18.49
C PRO A 126 -24.81 20.37 -18.49
N VAL A 127 -25.51 20.76 -17.42
CA VAL A 127 -26.98 20.77 -17.37
C VAL A 127 -27.47 21.71 -18.48
N GLU A 128 -27.97 21.14 -19.59
CA GLU A 128 -28.71 21.91 -20.59
C GLU A 128 -29.94 22.51 -19.90
N GLY A 129 -29.90 23.84 -19.76
CA GLY A 129 -31.01 24.63 -19.26
C GLY A 129 -32.20 24.53 -20.22
N GLN A 130 -33.36 24.22 -19.65
CA GLN A 130 -34.68 24.37 -20.28
C GLN A 130 -35.12 25.83 -20.34
#